data_AF-A0A4Q3IX41-F1
#
_entry.id   AF-A0A4Q3IX41-F1
#
_cell.length_a   1.000
_cell.length_b   1.000
_cell.length_c   1.000
_cell.angle_alpha   90.00
_cell.angle_beta   90.00
_cell.angle_gamma   90.00
#
_symmetry.space_group_name_H-M   'P 1'
#
loop_
_entity.id
_entity.type
_entity.pdbx_description
1 polymer ?
#
loop_
_entity_poly.entity_id
_entity_poly.type
_entity_poly.pdbx_seq_one_letter_code
_entity_poly.pdbx_strand_id
1 'polypeptide(L)'
;ILDLEMDLHVRLCGRWGLSPEQLEAAPEHQATVAYTRFVLDCGVSGDLLDLHVALAPCIIGYAEIGARLAGELGSALDNHPYRDWIGEYAGQAYQQVARDARRHLDALAARAMTEARFSELAALFGQASKLEADFWQMGLGTPQA
;
A
#
# COMPACT_ATOMS: atom_id res chain seq x y z
N ILE A 1 4.31 -11.65 -5.58
CA ILE A 1 4.15 -10.31 -4.98
C ILE A 1 4.23 -10.47 -3.47
N LEU A 2 3.24 -11.14 -2.85
CA LEU A 2 3.22 -11.41 -1.40
C LEU A 2 4.52 -12.03 -0.86
N ASP A 3 5.00 -13.13 -1.45
CA ASP A 3 6.20 -13.82 -0.92
C ASP A 3 7.50 -12.99 -1.08
N LEU A 4 7.61 -12.20 -2.15
CA LEU A 4 8.81 -11.41 -2.42
C LEU A 4 8.86 -10.14 -1.54
N GLU A 5 7.72 -9.53 -1.30
CA GLU A 5 7.56 -8.31 -0.50
C GLU A 5 7.63 -8.61 1.01
N MET A 6 7.01 -9.71 1.46
CA MET A 6 7.04 -10.11 2.87
C MET A 6 8.46 -10.41 3.35
N ASP A 7 9.24 -11.16 2.56
CA ASP A 7 10.64 -11.46 2.88
C ASP A 7 11.49 -10.19 3.01
N LEU A 8 11.18 -9.14 2.24
CA LEU A 8 11.85 -7.86 2.36
C LEU A 8 11.51 -7.16 3.67
N HIS A 9 10.23 -7.10 4.05
CA HIS A 9 9.80 -6.48 5.29
C HIS A 9 10.40 -7.19 6.51
N VAL A 10 10.42 -8.53 6.52
CA VAL A 10 11.07 -9.31 7.59
C VAL A 10 12.56 -8.98 7.68
N ARG A 11 13.28 -8.91 6.55
CA ARG A 11 14.70 -8.50 6.55
C ARG A 11 14.89 -7.08 7.06
N LEU A 12 14.05 -6.13 6.67
CA LEU A 12 14.14 -4.74 7.10
C LEU A 12 13.94 -4.61 8.63
N CYS A 13 12.90 -5.25 9.15
CA CYS A 13 12.63 -5.35 10.58
C CYS A 13 13.79 -5.99 11.36
N GLY A 14 14.39 -7.04 10.81
CA GLY A 14 15.58 -7.67 11.39
C GLY A 14 16.76 -6.71 11.56
N ARG A 15 17.00 -5.82 10.60
CA ARG A 15 18.06 -4.80 10.73
C ARG A 15 17.76 -3.74 11.78
N TRP A 16 16.49 -3.53 12.09
CA TRP A 16 16.05 -2.67 13.19
C TRP A 16 16.01 -3.39 14.55
N GLY A 17 16.45 -4.66 14.59
CA GLY A 17 16.56 -5.44 15.82
C GLY A 17 15.29 -6.19 16.21
N LEU A 18 14.31 -6.32 15.31
CA LEU A 18 13.10 -7.09 15.54
C LEU A 18 13.28 -8.55 15.09
N SER A 19 13.02 -9.48 15.99
CA SER A 19 12.99 -10.92 15.70
C SER A 19 11.70 -11.32 14.98
N PRO A 20 11.69 -12.43 14.21
CA PRO A 20 10.47 -12.99 13.63
C PRO A 20 9.36 -13.22 14.68
N GLU A 21 9.71 -13.71 15.86
CA GLU A 21 8.76 -13.98 16.95
C GLU A 21 8.11 -12.68 17.46
N GLN A 22 8.85 -11.56 17.50
CA GLN A 22 8.30 -10.25 17.83
C GLN A 22 7.35 -9.73 16.74
N LEU A 23 7.62 -10.03 15.47
CA LEU A 23 6.72 -9.66 14.37
C LEU A 23 5.41 -10.46 14.44
N GLU A 24 5.49 -11.77 14.69
CA GLU A 24 4.32 -12.64 14.82
C GLU A 24 3.46 -12.28 16.04
N ALA A 25 4.08 -11.85 17.14
CA ALA A 25 3.39 -11.46 18.36
C ALA A 25 2.87 -10.00 18.35
N ALA A 26 3.19 -9.21 17.34
CA ALA A 26 2.83 -7.80 17.29
C ALA A 26 1.30 -7.64 17.17
N PRO A 27 0.64 -6.89 18.08
CA PRO A 27 -0.78 -6.61 17.94
C PRO A 27 -1.03 -5.70 16.73
N GLU A 28 -2.10 -5.98 15.97
CA GLU A 28 -2.55 -5.09 14.90
C GLU A 28 -3.01 -3.75 15.51
N HIS A 29 -2.46 -2.64 15.02
CA HIS A 29 -2.93 -1.32 15.42
C HIS A 29 -4.31 -1.03 14.82
N GLN A 30 -5.12 -0.20 15.48
CA GLN A 30 -6.49 0.11 15.05
C GLN A 30 -6.57 0.62 13.60
N ALA A 31 -5.63 1.47 13.17
CA ALA A 31 -5.55 1.95 11.79
C ALA A 31 -5.29 0.80 10.79
N THR A 32 -4.41 -0.14 11.13
CA THR A 32 -4.14 -1.35 10.33
C THR A 32 -5.38 -2.23 10.22
N VAL A 33 -6.09 -2.45 11.33
CA VAL A 33 -7.35 -3.21 11.35
C VAL A 33 -8.40 -2.52 10.48
N ALA A 34 -8.62 -1.22 10.69
CA ALA A 34 -9.62 -0.45 9.95
C ALA A 34 -9.37 -0.51 8.45
N TYR A 35 -8.11 -0.33 8.02
CA TYR A 35 -7.79 -0.36 6.61
C TYR A 35 -7.96 -1.75 5.99
N THR A 36 -7.33 -2.77 6.59
CA THR A 36 -7.36 -4.13 6.04
C THR A 36 -8.77 -4.73 6.06
N ARG A 37 -9.57 -4.46 7.09
CA ARG A 37 -10.97 -4.90 7.15
C ARG A 37 -11.84 -4.17 6.13
N PHE A 38 -11.65 -2.87 5.90
CA PHE A 38 -12.35 -2.16 4.83
C PHE A 38 -12.10 -2.80 3.45
N VAL A 39 -10.85 -3.13 3.13
CA VAL A 39 -10.51 -3.77 1.84
C VAL A 39 -11.17 -5.16 1.71
N LEU A 40 -11.13 -5.96 2.78
CA LEU A 40 -11.79 -7.28 2.82
C LEU A 40 -13.31 -7.14 2.66
N ASP A 41 -13.93 -6.20 3.36
CA ASP A 41 -15.36 -5.94 3.29
C ASP A 41 -15.77 -5.56 1.87
N CYS A 42 -15.03 -4.67 1.20
CA CYS A 42 -15.25 -4.35 -0.23
C CYS A 42 -15.23 -5.59 -1.12
N GLY A 43 -14.30 -6.52 -0.88
CA GLY A 43 -14.22 -7.76 -1.65
C GLY A 43 -15.30 -8.79 -1.33
N VAL A 44 -15.83 -8.80 -0.11
CA VAL A 44 -16.89 -9.73 0.32
C VAL A 44 -18.28 -9.21 -0.04
N SER A 45 -18.54 -7.92 0.13
CA SER A 45 -19.86 -7.31 -0.12
C SER A 45 -20.05 -6.83 -1.55
N GLY A 46 -18.96 -6.55 -2.26
CA GLY A 46 -18.97 -6.04 -3.64
C GLY A 46 -18.61 -7.09 -4.67
N ASP A 47 -18.00 -6.64 -5.76
CA ASP A 47 -17.45 -7.46 -6.82
C ASP A 47 -15.92 -7.33 -6.94
N LEU A 48 -15.36 -7.99 -7.96
CA LEU A 48 -13.92 -7.98 -8.21
C LEU A 48 -13.38 -6.56 -8.51
N LEU A 49 -14.19 -5.69 -9.11
CA LEU A 49 -13.82 -4.31 -9.39
C LEU A 49 -13.78 -3.50 -8.09
N ASP A 50 -14.77 -3.68 -7.19
CA ASP A 50 -14.79 -3.00 -5.88
C ASP A 50 -13.54 -3.35 -5.04
N LEU A 51 -13.16 -4.64 -5.01
CA LEU A 51 -11.93 -5.08 -4.36
C LEU A 51 -10.67 -4.41 -4.94
N HIS A 52 -10.54 -4.39 -6.27
CA HIS A 52 -9.36 -3.82 -6.92
C HIS A 52 -9.29 -2.29 -6.78
N VAL A 53 -10.45 -1.63 -6.76
CA VAL A 53 -10.54 -0.20 -6.46
C VAL A 53 -10.10 0.09 -5.03
N ALA A 54 -10.47 -0.73 -4.05
CA ALA A 54 -10.04 -0.56 -2.66
C ALA A 54 -8.54 -0.87 -2.44
N LEU A 55 -7.95 -1.78 -3.23
CA LEU A 55 -6.51 -2.09 -3.20
C LEU A 55 -5.64 -1.05 -3.94
N ALA A 56 -6.21 -0.35 -4.92
CA ALA A 56 -5.46 0.52 -5.81
C ALA A 56 -4.66 1.64 -5.10
N PRO A 57 -5.17 2.33 -4.06
CA PRO A 57 -4.41 3.34 -3.34
C PRO A 57 -3.09 2.84 -2.76
N CYS A 58 -3.05 1.61 -2.22
CA CYS A 58 -1.83 1.03 -1.67
C CYS A 58 -0.79 0.79 -2.78
N ILE A 59 -1.17 -0.01 -3.78
CA ILE A 59 -0.24 -0.45 -4.83
C ILE A 59 0.27 0.74 -5.65
N ILE A 60 -0.63 1.61 -6.09
CA ILE A 60 -0.29 2.75 -6.94
C ILE A 60 0.34 3.87 -6.09
N GLY A 61 -0.21 4.16 -4.91
CA GLY A 61 0.28 5.23 -4.05
C GLY A 61 1.70 5.01 -3.58
N TYR A 62 2.07 3.80 -3.18
CA TYR A 62 3.46 3.50 -2.80
C TYR A 62 4.44 3.66 -3.98
N ALA A 63 4.04 3.26 -5.19
CA ALA A 63 4.85 3.48 -6.38
C ALA A 63 5.05 4.97 -6.68
N GLU A 64 4.00 5.78 -6.53
CA GLU A 64 4.09 7.24 -6.70
C GLU A 64 4.97 7.90 -5.63
N ILE A 65 4.80 7.53 -4.35
CA ILE A 65 5.59 8.05 -3.24
C ILE A 65 7.06 7.70 -3.42
N GLY A 66 7.38 6.44 -3.72
CA GLY A 66 8.75 5.97 -3.94
C GLY A 66 9.43 6.70 -5.09
N ALA A 67 8.78 6.75 -6.26
CA ALA A 67 9.33 7.43 -7.44
C ALA A 67 9.56 8.93 -7.19
N ARG A 68 8.60 9.60 -6.53
CA ARG A 68 8.72 11.02 -6.18
C ARG A 68 9.90 11.27 -5.23
N LEU A 69 9.99 10.53 -4.13
CA LEU A 69 11.06 10.69 -3.15
C LEU A 69 12.44 10.40 -3.74
N ALA A 70 12.56 9.36 -4.58
CA ALA A 70 13.81 9.05 -5.26
C ALA A 70 14.25 10.19 -6.20
N GLY A 71 13.30 10.78 -6.95
CA GLY A 71 13.57 11.92 -7.81
C GLY A 71 13.94 13.20 -7.04
N GLU A 72 13.28 13.47 -5.91
CA GLU A 72 13.55 14.63 -5.06
C GLU A 72 14.91 14.54 -4.35
N LEU A 73 15.30 13.34 -3.88
CA LEU A 73 16.56 13.14 -3.16
C LEU A 73 17.77 13.02 -4.09
N GLY A 74 17.61 12.44 -5.28
CA GLY A 74 18.72 12.22 -6.21
C GLY A 74 19.88 11.48 -5.55
N SER A 75 21.11 12.02 -5.65
CA SER A 75 22.30 11.43 -5.03
C SER A 75 22.31 11.46 -3.50
N ALA A 76 21.45 12.28 -2.85
CA ALA A 76 21.34 12.26 -1.39
C ALA A 76 20.72 10.95 -0.86
N LEU A 77 20.03 10.19 -1.74
CA LEU A 77 19.41 8.91 -1.37
C LEU A 77 20.45 7.89 -0.88
N ASP A 78 21.67 7.90 -1.42
CA ASP A 78 22.72 6.92 -1.10
C ASP A 78 23.03 6.85 0.41
N ASN A 79 22.94 8.00 1.09
CA ASN A 79 23.22 8.15 2.51
C ASN A 79 21.95 8.37 3.37
N HIS A 80 20.76 8.20 2.80
CA HIS A 80 19.50 8.44 3.50
C HIS A 80 19.11 7.26 4.41
N PRO A 81 18.61 7.49 5.64
CA PRO A 81 18.23 6.41 6.56
C PRO A 81 17.11 5.50 6.02
N TYR A 82 16.26 6.03 5.14
CA TYR A 82 15.14 5.29 4.52
C TYR A 82 15.44 4.85 3.08
N ARG A 83 16.71 4.83 2.65
CA ARG A 83 17.07 4.55 1.25
C ARG A 83 16.52 3.24 0.70
N ASP A 84 16.49 2.19 1.52
CA ASP A 84 16.09 0.86 1.06
C ASP A 84 14.57 0.79 0.82
N TRP A 85 13.78 1.43 1.70
CA TRP A 85 12.34 1.55 1.54
C TRP A 85 12.02 2.37 0.28
N ILE A 86 12.67 3.53 0.10
CA ILE A 86 12.45 4.39 -1.08
C ILE A 86 12.88 3.65 -2.36
N GLY A 87 14.05 3.00 -2.33
CA GLY A 87 14.60 2.26 -3.46
C GLY A 87 13.73 1.08 -3.91
N GLU A 88 13.05 0.40 -2.98
CA GLU A 88 12.12 -0.68 -3.31
C GLU A 88 10.94 -0.15 -4.12
N TYR A 89 10.21 0.81 -3.56
CA TYR A 89 8.99 1.33 -4.19
C TYR A 89 9.27 2.18 -5.44
N ALA A 90 10.45 2.81 -5.54
CA ALA A 90 10.93 3.47 -6.76
C ALA A 90 11.48 2.48 -7.81
N GLY A 91 11.84 1.27 -7.39
CA GLY A 91 12.53 0.27 -8.20
C GLY A 91 11.67 -0.24 -9.37
N GLN A 92 12.32 -0.63 -10.45
CA GLN A 92 11.63 -1.08 -11.67
C GLN A 92 10.65 -2.24 -11.42
N ALA A 93 10.96 -3.12 -10.47
CA ALA A 93 10.12 -4.26 -10.11
C ALA A 93 8.77 -3.80 -9.53
N TYR A 94 8.77 -2.99 -8.48
CA TYR A 94 7.54 -2.48 -7.88
C TYR A 94 6.79 -1.54 -8.85
N GLN A 95 7.51 -0.71 -9.60
CA GLN A 95 6.91 0.13 -10.64
C GLN A 95 6.21 -0.70 -11.73
N GLN A 96 6.71 -1.89 -12.05
CA GLN A 96 6.03 -2.82 -12.96
C GLN A 96 4.76 -3.37 -12.33
N VAL A 97 4.78 -3.75 -11.05
CA VAL A 97 3.59 -4.18 -10.30
C VAL A 97 2.50 -3.11 -10.33
N ALA A 98 2.84 -1.85 -10.07
CA ALA A 98 1.88 -0.75 -10.11
C ALA A 98 1.32 -0.49 -11.53
N ARG A 99 2.16 -0.57 -12.56
CA ARG A 99 1.69 -0.50 -13.97
C ARG A 99 0.74 -1.64 -14.31
N ASP A 100 1.01 -2.84 -13.82
CA ASP A 100 0.19 -4.03 -14.10
C ASP A 100 -1.14 -3.96 -13.36
N ALA A 101 -1.13 -3.50 -12.10
CA ALA A 101 -2.32 -3.24 -11.31
C ALA A 101 -3.23 -2.20 -11.99
N ARG A 102 -2.67 -1.09 -12.49
CA ARG A 102 -3.42 -0.09 -13.27
C ARG A 102 -4.09 -0.69 -14.51
N ARG A 103 -3.33 -1.43 -15.33
CA ARG A 103 -3.88 -2.08 -16.53
C ARG A 103 -4.96 -3.11 -16.19
N HIS A 104 -4.79 -3.84 -15.08
CA HIS A 104 -5.79 -4.79 -14.64
C HIS A 104 -7.07 -4.09 -14.17
N LEU A 105 -6.94 -3.01 -13.40
CA LEU A 105 -8.06 -2.18 -12.97
C LEU A 105 -8.83 -1.61 -14.18
N ASP A 106 -8.13 -1.06 -15.17
CA ASP A 106 -8.73 -0.56 -16.41
C ASP A 106 -9.49 -1.67 -17.16
N ALA A 107 -8.93 -2.88 -17.21
CA ALA A 107 -9.56 -4.03 -17.85
C ALA A 107 -10.82 -4.52 -17.10
N LEU A 108 -10.83 -4.45 -15.76
CA LEU A 108 -12.01 -4.76 -14.95
C LEU A 108 -13.09 -3.68 -15.14
N ALA A 109 -12.70 -2.41 -15.10
CA ALA A 109 -13.60 -1.28 -15.30
C ALA A 109 -14.27 -1.34 -16.68
N ALA A 110 -13.51 -1.64 -17.74
CA ALA A 110 -14.05 -1.79 -19.10
C ALA A 110 -15.13 -2.90 -19.22
N ARG A 111 -15.17 -3.86 -18.30
CA ARG A 111 -16.13 -4.98 -18.31
C ARG A 111 -17.32 -4.75 -17.39
N ALA A 112 -17.11 -4.15 -16.22
CA ALA A 112 -18.07 -4.14 -15.12
C ALA A 112 -18.51 -2.75 -14.66
N MET A 113 -17.80 -1.68 -15.07
CA MET A 113 -18.14 -0.32 -14.69
C MET A 113 -19.25 0.23 -15.58
N THR A 114 -20.18 0.95 -14.96
CA THR A 114 -21.14 1.81 -15.64
C THR A 114 -20.95 3.24 -15.13
N GLU A 115 -21.49 4.23 -15.85
CA GLU A 115 -21.44 5.63 -15.40
C GLU A 115 -22.09 5.81 -14.01
N ALA A 116 -23.16 5.06 -13.72
CA ALA A 116 -23.83 5.08 -12.43
C ALA A 116 -22.95 4.57 -11.28
N ARG A 117 -22.07 3.59 -11.53
CA ARG A 117 -21.14 3.04 -10.52
C ARG A 117 -19.92 3.92 -10.27
N PHE A 118 -19.60 4.85 -11.16
CA PHE A 118 -18.34 5.60 -11.07
C PHE A 118 -18.20 6.36 -9.75
N SER A 119 -19.28 7.00 -9.28
CA SER A 119 -19.28 7.74 -8.01
C SER A 119 -19.06 6.81 -6.80
N GLU A 120 -19.63 5.61 -6.83
CA GLU A 120 -19.48 4.60 -5.78
C GLU A 120 -18.03 4.09 -5.72
N LEU A 121 -17.46 3.73 -6.87
CA LEU A 121 -16.08 3.29 -6.98
C LEU A 121 -15.10 4.40 -6.57
N ALA A 122 -15.34 5.64 -7.00
CA ALA A 122 -14.53 6.78 -6.59
C ALA A 122 -14.58 7.01 -5.07
N ALA A 123 -15.74 6.79 -4.44
CA ALA A 123 -15.87 6.86 -2.99
C ALA A 123 -15.09 5.73 -2.28
N LEU A 124 -15.11 4.51 -2.80
CA LEU A 124 -14.30 3.39 -2.27
C LEU A 124 -12.80 3.69 -2.37
N PHE A 125 -12.34 4.14 -3.53
CA PHE A 125 -10.95 4.57 -3.72
C PHE A 125 -10.58 5.66 -2.73
N GLY A 126 -11.40 6.71 -2.63
CA GLY A 126 -11.17 7.84 -1.73
C GLY A 126 -11.18 7.45 -0.25
N GLN A 127 -12.00 6.47 0.15
CA GLN A 127 -11.99 5.95 1.51
C GLN A 127 -10.72 5.13 1.80
N ALA A 128 -10.30 4.26 0.89
CA ALA A 128 -9.03 3.55 1.02
C ALA A 128 -7.83 4.51 1.07
N SER A 129 -7.82 5.58 0.27
CA SER A 129 -6.77 6.62 0.35
C SER A 129 -6.72 7.34 1.70
N LYS A 130 -7.88 7.60 2.33
CA LYS A 130 -7.92 8.19 3.68
C LYS A 130 -7.37 7.22 4.73
N LEU A 131 -7.74 5.94 4.64
CA LEU A 131 -7.25 4.90 5.55
C LEU A 131 -5.72 4.70 5.41
N GLU A 132 -5.17 4.84 4.21
CA GLU A 132 -3.72 4.92 3.99
C GLU A 132 -3.08 6.14 4.67
N ALA A 133 -3.72 7.32 4.60
CA ALA A 133 -3.23 8.49 5.32
C ALA A 133 -3.25 8.29 6.85
N ASP A 134 -4.29 7.64 7.38
CA ASP A 134 -4.38 7.27 8.80
C ASP A 134 -3.32 6.23 9.18
N PHE A 135 -2.97 5.31 8.28
CA PHE A 135 -1.88 4.35 8.45
C PHE A 135 -0.52 5.07 8.58
N TRP A 136 -0.25 6.06 7.73
CA TRP A 136 0.93 6.93 7.89
C TRP A 136 0.89 7.70 9.20
N GLN A 137 -0.28 8.25 9.58
CA GLN A 137 -0.44 9.02 10.80
C GLN A 137 -0.19 8.20 12.06
N MET A 138 -0.60 6.92 12.06
CA MET A 138 -0.26 5.96 13.11
C MET A 138 1.26 5.83 13.29
N GLY A 139 2.03 5.73 12.20
CA GLY A 139 3.48 5.61 12.26
C GLY A 139 4.20 6.87 12.78
N LEU A 140 3.55 8.03 12.71
CA LEU A 140 4.05 9.30 13.24
C LEU A 140 3.58 9.58 14.68
N GLY A 141 2.53 8.87 15.13
CA GLY A 141 2.01 8.97 16.49
C GLY A 141 3.01 8.40 17.50
N THR A 142 3.12 9.03 18.67
CA THR A 142 3.84 8.45 19.81
C THR A 142 3.11 7.17 20.24
N PRO A 143 3.81 6.06 20.56
CA PRO A 143 3.16 4.87 21.10
C PRO A 143 2.27 5.27 22.27
N GLN A 144 0.99 4.87 22.25
CA GLN A 144 0.20 4.93 23.48
C GLN A 144 0.86 3.95 24.46
N ALA A 145 1.34 4.49 25.58
CA ALA A 145 2.00 3.77 26.66
C ALA A 145 1.10 2.72 27.29
#